data_AF-A0A849ZAY7-F1
#
_entry.id   AF-A0A849ZAY7-F1
#
_cell.length_a   1.000
_cell.length_b   1.000
_cell.length_c   1.000
_cell.angle_alpha   90.00
_cell.angle_beta   90.00
_cell.angle_gamma   90.00
#
_symmetry.space_group_name_H-M   'P 1'
#
loop_
_entity.id
_entity.type
_entity.pdbx_description
1 polymer ?
#
loop_
_entity_poly.entity_id
_entity_poly.type
_entity_poly.pdbx_seq_one_letter_code
_entity_poly.pdbx_strand_id
1 'polypeptide(L)'
;MRTSSIGPETGDDPRARAEAELRALFDIRVDACRAKDIDRLMSLYSHNVVYFDVVPPLRFAGSDAVRKNFQRWFDEYEGPIGLETHELNIAMSGDVAFAHMLHLDKGNPSMPKRQLWLRSTVCCQRSKGRWLITHEHISLPVDYKSGKAVMDLAP
;
A
#
# COMPACT_ATOMS: atom_id res chain seq x y z
N MET A 1 24.50 -19.25 -48.17
CA MET A 1 24.39 -19.70 -46.76
C MET A 1 23.84 -18.53 -45.96
N ARG A 2 22.59 -18.61 -45.49
CA ARG A 2 21.94 -17.57 -44.68
C ARG A 2 22.32 -17.78 -43.22
N THR A 3 22.98 -16.82 -42.60
CA THR A 3 23.09 -16.73 -41.14
C THR A 3 21.98 -15.81 -40.66
N SER A 4 20.90 -16.40 -40.14
CA SER A 4 19.80 -15.69 -39.50
C SER A 4 20.29 -15.08 -38.19
N SER A 5 20.20 -13.77 -38.08
CA SER A 5 20.35 -13.03 -36.83
C SER A 5 19.10 -13.29 -35.98
N ILE A 6 19.27 -13.84 -34.78
CA ILE A 6 18.20 -14.00 -33.80
C ILE A 6 18.17 -12.70 -32.98
N GLY A 7 17.13 -11.89 -33.20
CA GLY A 7 16.85 -10.71 -32.39
C GLY A 7 16.45 -11.08 -30.96
N PRO A 8 16.39 -10.11 -30.03
CA PRO A 8 16.11 -10.41 -28.62
C PRO A 8 14.68 -10.94 -28.47
N GLU A 9 14.51 -12.05 -27.76
CA GLU A 9 13.21 -12.58 -27.34
C GLU A 9 12.58 -11.62 -26.32
N THR A 10 11.90 -10.59 -26.81
CA THR A 10 11.05 -9.71 -26.00
C THR A 10 9.63 -10.28 -25.99
N GLY A 11 9.35 -11.18 -25.05
CA GLY A 11 8.01 -11.69 -24.82
C GLY A 11 7.95 -12.58 -23.60
N ASP A 12 7.53 -12.01 -22.47
CA ASP A 12 7.28 -12.67 -21.18
C ASP A 12 8.51 -12.82 -20.25
N ASP A 13 9.11 -11.70 -19.82
CA ASP A 13 9.96 -11.69 -18.62
C ASP A 13 9.07 -11.86 -17.37
N PRO A 14 9.13 -13.01 -16.66
CA PRO A 14 8.28 -13.27 -15.51
C PRO A 14 8.49 -12.26 -14.38
N ARG A 15 9.69 -11.67 -14.28
CA ARG A 15 10.00 -10.64 -13.28
C ARG A 15 9.32 -9.32 -13.63
N ALA A 16 9.42 -8.85 -14.87
CA ALA A 16 8.74 -7.65 -15.34
C ALA A 16 7.21 -7.77 -15.19
N ARG A 17 6.66 -8.94 -15.49
CA ARG A 17 5.24 -9.23 -15.27
C ARG A 17 4.86 -9.18 -13.79
N ALA A 18 5.64 -9.82 -12.91
CA ALA A 18 5.39 -9.78 -11.47
C ALA A 18 5.48 -8.34 -10.92
N GLU A 19 6.40 -7.51 -11.43
CA GLU A 19 6.48 -6.09 -11.08
C GLU A 19 5.23 -5.33 -11.50
N ALA A 20 4.75 -5.55 -12.73
CA ALA A 20 3.52 -4.93 -13.21
C ALA A 20 2.30 -5.34 -12.37
N GLU A 21 2.20 -6.63 -12.00
CA GLU A 21 1.15 -7.13 -11.12
C GLU A 21 1.18 -6.48 -9.72
N LEU A 22 2.38 -6.30 -9.14
CA LEU A 22 2.55 -5.62 -7.85
C LEU A 22 2.22 -4.13 -7.93
N ARG A 23 2.66 -3.43 -8.99
CA ARG A 23 2.30 -2.03 -9.22
C ARG A 23 0.78 -1.86 -9.33
N ALA A 24 0.14 -2.70 -10.12
CA ALA A 24 -1.32 -2.71 -10.24
C ALA A 24 -2.01 -3.00 -8.89
N LEU A 25 -1.47 -3.92 -8.07
CA LEU A 25 -1.98 -4.16 -6.71
C LEU A 25 -1.93 -2.89 -5.85
N PHE A 26 -0.83 -2.14 -5.87
CA PHE A 26 -0.70 -0.90 -5.09
C PHE A 26 -1.59 0.22 -5.62
N ASP A 27 -1.75 0.37 -6.94
CA ASP A 27 -2.68 1.32 -7.54
C ASP A 27 -4.13 1.00 -7.14
N ILE A 28 -4.54 -0.27 -7.27
CA ILE A 28 -5.87 -0.73 -6.86
C ILE A 28 -6.11 -0.49 -5.37
N ARG A 29 -5.10 -0.71 -4.51
CA ARG A 29 -5.20 -0.44 -3.07
C ARG A 29 -5.52 1.03 -2.81
N VAL A 30 -4.76 1.94 -3.43
CA VAL A 30 -4.92 3.39 -3.26
C VAL A 30 -6.27 3.85 -3.79
N ASP A 31 -6.69 3.36 -4.95
CA ASP A 31 -7.99 3.70 -5.54
C ASP A 31 -9.17 3.17 -4.69
N ALA A 32 -9.05 1.97 -4.12
CA ALA A 32 -10.04 1.44 -3.19
C ALA A 32 -10.13 2.31 -1.92
N CYS A 33 -8.99 2.77 -1.38
CA CYS A 33 -8.98 3.72 -0.26
C CYS A 33 -9.64 5.06 -0.63
N ARG A 34 -9.29 5.66 -1.79
CA ARG A 34 -9.88 6.91 -2.29
C ARG A 34 -11.40 6.81 -2.40
N ALA A 35 -11.89 5.69 -2.93
CA ALA A 35 -13.31 5.42 -3.11
C ALA A 35 -14.04 4.92 -1.86
N LYS A 36 -13.32 4.68 -0.75
CA LYS A 36 -13.83 4.02 0.46
C LYS A 36 -14.47 2.64 0.19
N ASP A 37 -13.96 1.94 -0.83
CA ASP A 37 -14.43 0.62 -1.25
C ASP A 37 -13.75 -0.48 -0.42
N ILE A 38 -14.37 -0.83 0.70
CA ILE A 38 -13.81 -1.79 1.65
C ILE A 38 -13.67 -3.20 1.06
N ASP A 39 -14.60 -3.62 0.20
CA ASP A 39 -14.59 -4.99 -0.32
C ASP A 39 -13.50 -5.15 -1.36
N ARG A 40 -13.33 -4.16 -2.25
CA ARG A 40 -12.21 -4.11 -3.18
C ARG A 40 -10.88 -4.02 -2.44
N LEU A 41 -10.78 -3.18 -1.40
CA LEU A 41 -9.56 -3.05 -0.60
C LEU A 41 -9.19 -4.39 0.06
N MET A 42 -10.12 -5.00 0.80
CA MET A 42 -9.86 -6.22 1.55
C MET A 42 -9.61 -7.45 0.64
N SER A 43 -10.04 -7.41 -0.63
CA SER A 43 -9.73 -8.45 -1.62
C SER A 43 -8.22 -8.59 -1.94
N LEU A 44 -7.43 -7.57 -1.61
CA LEU A 44 -5.98 -7.53 -1.79
C LEU A 44 -5.22 -8.12 -0.61
N TYR A 45 -5.86 -8.28 0.55
CA TYR A 45 -5.22 -8.72 1.79
C TYR A 45 -5.37 -10.22 1.97
N SER A 46 -4.32 -10.84 2.52
CA SER A 46 -4.41 -12.22 2.99
C SER A 46 -5.31 -12.32 4.23
N HIS A 47 -5.92 -13.49 4.45
CA HIS A 47 -6.77 -13.72 5.62
C HIS A 47 -6.02 -13.56 6.96
N ASN A 48 -4.72 -13.89 6.97
CA ASN A 48 -3.86 -13.86 8.15
C ASN A 48 -3.00 -12.59 8.24
N VAL A 49 -3.40 -11.50 7.57
CA VAL A 49 -2.62 -10.25 7.54
C VAL A 49 -2.35 -9.71 8.95
N VAL A 50 -1.15 -9.19 9.14
CA VAL A 50 -0.79 -8.37 10.32
C VAL A 50 -0.58 -6.93 9.86
N TYR A 51 -1.20 -5.98 10.55
CA TYR A 51 -1.13 -4.56 10.20
C TYR A 51 -0.69 -3.72 11.39
N PHE A 52 0.28 -2.84 11.18
CA PHE A 52 0.68 -1.81 12.14
C PHE A 52 0.19 -0.47 11.63
N ASP A 53 -0.68 0.17 12.40
CA ASP A 53 -1.24 1.47 12.05
C ASP A 53 -0.64 2.58 12.91
N VAL A 54 -0.87 3.82 12.50
CA VAL A 54 -0.56 5.01 13.30
C VAL A 54 -1.45 5.13 14.54
N VAL A 55 -2.57 4.39 14.59
CA VAL A 55 -3.53 4.39 15.70
C VAL A 55 -3.51 3.08 16.50
N PRO A 56 -3.89 3.10 17.80
CA PRO A 56 -4.00 1.90 18.62
C PRO A 56 -5.01 0.87 18.08
N PRO A 57 -4.85 -0.42 18.44
CA PRO A 57 -3.83 -0.99 19.32
C PRO A 57 -2.47 -1.17 18.63
N LEU A 58 -1.48 -1.75 19.32
CA LEU A 58 -0.13 -1.97 18.81
C LEU A 58 -0.09 -2.69 17.45
N ARG A 59 -1.06 -3.58 17.19
CA ARG A 59 -1.23 -4.26 15.91
C ARG A 59 -2.67 -4.74 15.71
N PHE A 60 -3.08 -4.80 14.46
CA PHE A 60 -4.28 -5.51 14.02
C PHE A 60 -3.87 -6.84 13.39
N ALA A 61 -4.56 -7.92 13.73
CA ALA A 61 -4.24 -9.26 13.22
C ALA A 61 -5.51 -9.93 12.67
N GLY A 62 -5.39 -10.48 11.46
CA GLY A 62 -6.49 -11.09 10.72
C GLY A 62 -7.29 -10.08 9.90
N SER A 63 -7.91 -10.58 8.82
CA SER A 63 -8.68 -9.75 7.88
C SER A 63 -9.79 -8.95 8.54
N ASP A 64 -10.46 -9.48 9.54
CA ASP A 64 -11.61 -8.81 10.18
C ASP A 64 -11.18 -7.61 11.02
N ALA A 65 -10.05 -7.72 11.72
CA ALA A 65 -9.49 -6.62 12.50
C ALA A 65 -9.01 -5.49 11.58
N VAL A 66 -8.33 -5.86 10.48
CA VAL A 66 -7.85 -4.90 9.48
C VAL A 66 -9.01 -4.24 8.73
N ARG A 67 -10.06 -5.00 8.37
CA ARG A 67 -11.28 -4.44 7.76
C ARG A 67 -11.91 -3.38 8.65
N LYS A 68 -12.11 -3.69 9.94
CA LYS A 68 -12.68 -2.74 10.91
C LYS A 68 -11.79 -1.49 11.07
N ASN A 69 -10.47 -1.67 11.04
CA ASN A 69 -9.50 -0.57 11.08
C ASN A 69 -9.68 0.38 9.89
N PHE A 70 -9.74 -0.15 8.66
CA PHE A 70 -9.99 0.66 7.47
C PHE A 70 -11.36 1.33 7.48
N GLN A 71 -12.40 0.63 7.91
CA GLN A 71 -13.75 1.21 7.99
C GLN A 71 -13.81 2.40 8.95
N ARG A 72 -13.17 2.28 10.12
CA ARG A 72 -13.04 3.40 11.06
C ARG A 72 -12.36 4.60 10.41
N TRP A 73 -11.24 4.38 9.71
CA TRP A 73 -10.55 5.47 9.00
C TRP A 73 -11.42 6.07 7.89
N PHE A 74 -12.11 5.24 7.12
CA PHE A 74 -13.07 5.68 6.09
C PHE A 74 -14.16 6.58 6.69
N ASP A 75 -14.66 6.27 7.88
CA ASP A 75 -15.70 7.05 8.56
C ASP A 75 -15.23 8.44 9.02
N GLU A 76 -13.91 8.72 9.03
CA GLU A 76 -13.37 10.06 9.30
C GLU A 76 -13.60 11.04 8.12
N TYR A 77 -14.05 10.55 6.96
CA TYR A 77 -14.20 11.32 5.73
C TYR A 77 -15.64 11.40 5.24
N GLU A 78 -16.14 12.62 5.04
CA GLU A 78 -17.36 12.87 4.27
C GLU A 78 -17.02 12.86 2.77
N GLY A 79 -17.24 11.72 2.10
CA GLY A 79 -16.92 11.52 0.68
C GLY A 79 -15.54 10.93 0.42
N PRO A 80 -15.02 11.02 -0.82
CA PRO A 80 -13.74 10.42 -1.20
C PRO A 80 -12.54 10.94 -0.41
N ILE A 81 -11.49 10.12 -0.31
CA ILE A 81 -10.23 10.45 0.37
C ILE A 81 -9.21 10.93 -0.67
N GLY A 82 -8.61 12.10 -0.46
CA GLY A 82 -7.51 12.62 -1.25
C GLY A 82 -6.18 11.97 -0.88
N LEU A 83 -6.02 10.69 -1.20
CA LEU A 83 -4.78 9.94 -0.94
C LEU A 83 -3.87 9.95 -2.17
N GLU A 84 -2.59 10.24 -2.03
CA GLU A 84 -1.58 10.13 -3.09
C GLU A 84 -0.44 9.19 -2.67
N THR A 85 0.22 8.57 -3.65
CA THR A 85 1.41 7.71 -3.45
C THR A 85 2.61 8.31 -4.14
N HIS A 86 3.71 8.40 -3.41
CA HIS A 86 4.98 8.97 -3.84
C HIS A 86 6.11 7.99 -3.51
N GLU A 87 7.20 8.08 -4.27
CA GLU A 87 8.44 7.31 -4.03
C GLU A 87 8.24 5.79 -3.87
N LEU A 88 7.30 5.22 -4.65
CA LEU A 88 7.07 3.76 -4.64
C LEU A 88 8.31 3.03 -5.14
N ASN A 89 8.94 2.27 -4.24
CA ASN A 89 10.00 1.33 -4.54
C ASN A 89 9.54 -0.09 -4.26
N ILE A 90 9.88 -1.04 -5.14
CA ILE A 90 9.49 -2.44 -5.03
C ILE A 90 10.74 -3.31 -5.15
N ALA A 91 10.90 -4.25 -4.21
CA ALA A 91 11.88 -5.32 -4.29
C ALA A 91 11.17 -6.67 -4.21
N MET A 92 11.57 -7.63 -5.05
CA MET A 92 10.93 -8.95 -5.14
C MET A 92 11.93 -10.07 -5.40
N SER A 93 11.59 -11.27 -4.93
CA SER A 93 12.29 -12.51 -5.25
C SER A 93 11.33 -13.69 -5.13
N GLY A 94 11.20 -14.48 -6.20
CA GLY A 94 10.25 -15.61 -6.23
C GLY A 94 8.83 -15.17 -5.92
N ASP A 95 8.24 -15.72 -4.86
CA ASP A 95 6.86 -15.46 -4.43
C ASP A 95 6.73 -14.47 -3.28
N VAL A 96 7.78 -13.71 -2.98
CA VAL A 96 7.76 -12.65 -1.97
C VAL A 96 8.19 -11.32 -2.56
N ALA A 97 7.57 -10.25 -2.07
CA ALA A 97 7.93 -8.88 -2.39
C ALA A 97 7.74 -7.97 -1.18
N PHE A 98 8.50 -6.91 -1.12
CA PHE A 98 8.19 -5.78 -0.26
C PHE A 98 8.26 -4.48 -1.05
N ALA A 99 7.50 -3.49 -0.59
CA ALA A 99 7.52 -2.14 -1.12
C ALA A 99 7.61 -1.13 0.02
N HIS A 100 8.25 0.00 -0.23
CA HIS A 100 8.16 1.18 0.62
C HIS A 100 7.78 2.39 -0.22
N MET A 101 7.02 3.29 0.38
CA MET A 101 6.48 4.48 -0.29
C MET A 101 6.10 5.53 0.75
N LEU A 102 5.83 6.75 0.28
CA LEU A 102 5.23 7.81 1.06
C LEU A 102 3.80 8.03 0.58
N HIS A 103 2.87 8.15 1.52
CA HIS A 103 1.51 8.56 1.23
C HIS A 103 1.30 10.00 1.67
N LEU A 104 0.65 10.80 0.82
CA LEU A 104 0.14 12.11 1.20
C LEU A 104 -1.37 12.02 1.32
N ASP A 105 -1.87 12.19 2.55
CA ASP A 105 -3.28 12.41 2.83
C ASP A 105 -3.58 13.91 2.75
N LYS A 106 -4.26 14.30 1.66
CA LYS A 106 -4.66 15.68 1.35
C LYS A 106 -6.05 16.03 1.86
N GLY A 107 -6.66 15.16 2.68
CA GLY A 107 -8.05 15.34 3.07
C GLY A 107 -9.00 15.22 1.89
N ASN A 108 -10.03 16.05 1.90
CA ASN A 108 -10.99 16.20 0.83
C ASN A 108 -11.61 17.62 0.95
N PRO A 109 -12.63 18.00 0.15
CA PRO A 109 -13.22 19.33 0.26
C PRO A 109 -13.78 19.70 1.65
N SER A 110 -14.18 18.73 2.50
CA SER A 110 -14.59 19.01 3.88
C SER A 110 -13.42 19.14 4.85
N MET A 111 -12.23 18.65 4.47
CA MET A 111 -10.97 18.78 5.21
C MET A 111 -9.85 19.45 4.39
N PRO A 112 -10.03 20.70 3.90
CA PRO A 112 -9.15 21.31 2.92
C PRO A 112 -7.74 21.68 3.44
N LYS A 113 -7.54 21.63 4.77
CA LYS A 113 -6.23 21.92 5.41
C LYS A 113 -5.41 20.67 5.70
N ARG A 114 -5.96 19.47 5.45
CA ARG A 114 -5.27 18.21 5.71
C ARG A 114 -4.13 18.05 4.70
N GLN A 115 -2.92 17.92 5.19
CA GLN A 115 -1.73 17.57 4.43
C GLN A 115 -0.83 16.76 5.37
N LEU A 116 -1.01 15.45 5.37
CA LEU A 116 -0.28 14.55 6.27
C LEU A 116 0.52 13.54 5.46
N TRP A 117 1.84 13.60 5.61
CA TRP A 117 2.76 12.62 5.05
C TRP A 117 2.88 11.40 5.97
N LEU A 118 2.71 10.22 5.40
CA LEU A 118 2.76 8.92 6.06
C LEU A 118 3.82 8.06 5.40
N ARG A 119 4.58 7.29 6.18
CA ARG A 119 5.51 6.29 5.65
C ARG A 119 4.78 4.94 5.60
N SER A 120 4.87 4.24 4.48
CA SER A 120 4.33 2.89 4.35
C SER A 120 5.41 1.88 4.00
N THR A 121 5.29 0.69 4.58
CA THR A 121 5.97 -0.53 4.14
C THR A 121 4.94 -1.62 3.97
N VAL A 122 4.92 -2.27 2.80
CA VAL A 122 3.96 -3.32 2.47
C VAL A 122 4.71 -4.57 2.04
N CYS A 123 4.41 -5.70 2.69
CA CYS A 123 4.93 -7.01 2.30
C CYS A 123 3.82 -7.81 1.61
N CYS A 124 4.18 -8.39 0.47
CA CYS A 124 3.29 -9.20 -0.36
C CYS A 124 3.84 -10.60 -0.50
N GLN A 125 2.94 -11.58 -0.56
CA GLN A 125 3.26 -12.95 -0.91
C GLN A 125 2.31 -13.44 -1.99
N ARG A 126 2.85 -14.13 -2.99
CA ARG A 126 2.04 -14.78 -4.02
C ARG A 126 1.54 -16.12 -3.49
N SER A 127 0.24 -16.34 -3.63
CA SER A 127 -0.42 -17.59 -3.26
C SER A 127 -1.47 -17.94 -4.30
N LYS A 128 -1.44 -19.18 -4.80
CA LYS A 128 -2.35 -19.68 -5.85
C LYS A 128 -2.43 -18.73 -7.07
N GLY A 129 -1.27 -18.22 -7.50
CA GLY A 129 -1.16 -17.35 -8.67
C GLY A 129 -1.61 -15.90 -8.46
N ARG A 130 -1.89 -15.47 -7.22
CA ARG A 130 -2.28 -14.09 -6.90
C ARG A 130 -1.39 -13.49 -5.82
N TRP A 131 -0.97 -12.24 -6.00
CA TRP A 131 -0.32 -11.47 -4.95
C TRP A 131 -1.35 -11.03 -3.90
N LEU A 132 -0.99 -11.19 -2.62
CA LEU A 132 -1.77 -10.74 -1.48
C LEU A 132 -0.86 -9.98 -0.51
N ILE A 133 -1.39 -8.93 0.11
CA ILE A 133 -0.74 -8.22 1.21
C ILE A 133 -0.78 -9.10 2.46
N THR A 134 0.39 -9.45 2.98
CA THR A 134 0.55 -10.26 4.19
C THR A 134 0.95 -9.43 5.40
N HIS A 135 1.60 -8.28 5.17
CA HIS A 135 1.88 -7.30 6.20
C HIS A 135 1.84 -5.89 5.64
N GLU A 136 1.35 -4.93 6.43
CA GLU A 136 1.50 -3.51 6.14
C GLU A 136 1.79 -2.74 7.41
N HIS A 137 2.65 -1.73 7.30
CA HIS A 137 3.03 -0.84 8.38
C HIS A 137 2.93 0.60 7.90
N ILE A 138 2.01 1.36 8.50
CA ILE A 138 1.86 2.81 8.33
C ILE A 138 2.34 3.50 9.59
N SER A 139 3.14 4.56 9.43
CA SER A 139 3.72 5.23 10.59
C SER A 139 4.02 6.71 10.36
N LEU A 140 4.03 7.46 11.47
CA LEU A 140 4.50 8.84 11.58
C LEU A 140 5.80 8.90 12.40
N PRO A 141 6.72 9.81 12.07
CA PRO A 141 7.86 10.08 12.94
C PRO A 141 7.40 10.66 14.27
N VAL A 142 8.17 10.45 15.33
CA VAL A 142 7.88 10.93 16.68
C VAL A 142 9.05 11.78 17.16
N ASP A 143 8.76 12.94 17.74
CA ASP A 143 9.75 13.72 18.49
C ASP A 143 9.97 13.06 19.84
N TYR A 144 11.16 12.52 20.06
CA TYR A 144 11.44 11.70 21.24
C TYR A 144 11.37 12.51 22.55
N LYS A 145 11.60 13.82 22.51
CA LYS A 145 11.55 14.67 23.71
C LYS A 145 10.12 14.90 24.19
N SER A 146 9.21 15.21 23.28
CA SER A 146 7.81 15.48 23.59
C SER A 146 6.93 14.23 23.58
N GLY A 147 7.38 13.14 22.94
CA GLY A 147 6.61 11.92 22.73
C GLY A 147 5.47 12.10 21.72
N LYS A 148 5.45 13.19 20.95
CA LYS A 148 4.38 13.52 20.01
C LYS A 148 4.76 13.13 18.59
N ALA A 149 3.76 12.70 17.80
CA ALA A 149 3.93 12.53 16.37
C ALA A 149 4.27 13.88 15.71
N VAL A 150 5.21 13.88 14.77
CA VAL A 150 5.59 15.03 13.95
C VAL A 150 4.87 14.90 12.61
N MET A 151 3.96 15.84 12.33
CA MET A 151 2.98 15.73 11.24
C MET A 151 3.12 16.81 10.16
N ASP A 152 4.05 17.73 10.34
CA ASP A 152 4.31 18.89 9.48
C ASP A 152 5.55 18.71 8.58
N LEU A 153 6.10 17.49 8.52
CA LEU A 153 7.22 17.17 7.64
C LEU A 153 6.73 16.88 6.22
N ALA A 154 7.55 17.27 5.24
CA ALA A 154 7.41 16.92 3.83
C ALA A 154 8.75 16.36 3.30
N PRO A 155 8.72 15.54 2.24
CA PRO A 155 9.93 15.07 1.54
C PRO A 155 10.78 16.22 0.99
#